data_AF-A0A8T5I1F0-F1
#
_entry.id   AF-A0A8T5I1F0-F1
#
_cell.length_a   1.000
_cell.length_b   1.000
_cell.length_c   1.000
_cell.angle_alpha   90.00
_cell.angle_beta   90.00
_cell.angle_gamma   90.00
#
_symmetry.space_group_name_H-M   'P 1'
#
loop_
_entity.id
_entity.type
_entity.pdbx_description
1 polymer ?
#
loop_
_entity_poly.entity_id
_entity_poly.type
_entity_poly.pdbx_seq_one_letter_code
_entity_poly.pdbx_strand_id
1 'polypeptide(L)' 'YNIFKTDDGLVVFDLGSAVDLRHPNSKEFLKRDINNITRFFKKKGMNVEDSNELFEDIVNEF' A
#
# COMPACT_ATOMS: atom_id res chain seq x y z
N TYR A 1 10.36 2.00 0.31
CA TYR A 1 11.08 0.84 -0.25
C TYR A 1 11.23 -0.18 0.88
N ASN A 2 10.11 -0.69 1.40
CA ASN A 2 10.06 -1.35 2.72
C ASN A 2 9.47 -2.76 2.62
N ILE A 3 9.66 -3.39 1.46
CA ILE A 3 9.20 -4.74 1.14
C ILE A 3 10.38 -5.49 0.53
N PHE A 4 10.80 -6.57 1.18
CA PHE A 4 11.75 -7.52 0.60
C PHE A 4 11.01 -8.61 -0.17
N LYS A 5 11.62 -9.05 -1.26
CA LYS A 5 11.25 -10.28 -1.96
C LYS A 5 12.26 -11.35 -1.55
N THR A 6 11.82 -12.35 -0.82
CA THR A 6 12.59 -13.51 -0.42
C THR A 6 12.08 -14.75 -1.16
N ASP A 7 12.77 -15.89 -0.99
CA ASP A 7 12.31 -17.17 -1.54
C ASP A 7 10.99 -17.65 -0.90
N ASP A 8 10.74 -17.24 0.35
CA ASP A 8 9.50 -17.55 1.09
C ASP A 8 8.36 -16.55 0.84
N GLY A 9 8.59 -15.50 0.03
CA GLY A 9 7.57 -14.53 -0.35
C GLY A 9 7.94 -13.08 -0.06
N LEU A 10 6.91 -12.26 0.21
CA LEU A 10 7.09 -10.83 0.48
C LEU A 10 7.16 -10.58 1.98
N VAL A 11 8.17 -9.84 2.43
CA VAL A 11 8.36 -9.45 3.83
C VAL A 11 8.29 -7.93 3.95
N VAL A 12 7.34 -7.42 4.72
CA VAL A 12 7.25 -6.00 5.08
C VAL A 12 8.10 -5.74 6.32
N PHE A 13 8.93 -4.70 6.27
CA PHE A 13 9.82 -4.32 7.37
C PHE A 13 9.81 -2.80 7.58
N ASP A 14 10.54 -2.32 8.59
CA ASP A 14 10.62 -0.88 8.93
C ASP A 14 9.24 -0.27 9.24
N LEU A 15 8.61 -0.78 10.30
CA LEU A 15 7.29 -0.34 10.79
C LEU A 15 7.37 0.80 11.80
N GLY A 16 8.53 1.45 11.97
CA GLY A 16 8.71 2.54 12.93
C GLY A 16 7.82 3.76 12.65
N SER A 17 7.38 3.92 11.41
CA SER A 17 6.43 4.97 10.99
C SER A 17 4.98 4.47 10.84
N ALA A 18 4.68 3.23 11.24
CA ALA A 18 3.30 2.73 11.22
C ALA A 18 2.45 3.49 12.24
N VAL A 19 1.18 3.73 11.91
CA VAL A 19 0.25 4.45 12.77
C VAL A 19 -0.99 3.62 13.07
N ASP A 20 -1.60 3.89 14.22
CA ASP A 20 -2.92 3.37 14.57
C ASP A 20 -4.01 3.96 13.66
N LEU A 21 -5.09 3.21 13.44
CA LEU A 21 -6.24 3.66 12.65
C LEU A 21 -6.85 4.97 13.16
N ARG A 22 -6.77 5.24 14.48
CA ARG A 22 -7.23 6.47 15.13
C ARG A 22 -6.40 7.70 14.79
N HIS A 23 -5.22 7.54 14.19
CA HIS A 23 -4.41 8.67 13.79
C HIS A 23 -5.16 9.51 12.75
N PRO A 24 -5.22 10.85 12.86
CA PRO A 24 -6.02 11.70 11.98
C PRO A 24 -5.68 11.55 10.49
N ASN A 25 -4.44 11.15 10.18
CA ASN A 25 -3.95 10.95 8.82
C ASN A 25 -3.82 9.47 8.41
N SER A 26 -4.38 8.51 9.16
CA SER A 26 -4.24 7.07 8.88
C SER A 26 -4.66 6.71 7.45
N LYS A 27 -5.83 7.18 7.02
CA LYS A 27 -6.37 7.00 5.66
C LYS A 27 -5.48 7.64 4.59
N GLU A 28 -4.98 8.85 4.81
CA GLU A 28 -4.09 9.54 3.85
C GLU A 28 -2.74 8.82 3.70
N PHE A 29 -2.19 8.28 4.79
CA PHE A 29 -0.99 7.46 4.72
C PHE A 29 -1.24 6.16 3.95
N LEU A 30 -2.37 5.48 4.18
CA LEU A 30 -2.74 4.29 3.43
C LEU A 30 -2.89 4.59 1.92
N LYS A 31 -3.59 5.67 1.55
CA LYS A 31 -3.71 6.12 0.15
C LYS A 31 -2.35 6.33 -0.49
N ARG A 32 -1.42 6.97 0.22
CA ARG A 32 -0.05 7.19 -0.27
C ARG A 32 0.69 5.87 -0.49
N ASP A 33 0.53 4.90 0.40
CA ASP A 33 1.20 3.61 0.30
C ASP A 33 0.65 2.78 -0.87
N ILE A 34 -0.67 2.75 -1.06
CA ILE A 34 -1.33 2.14 -2.22
C ILE A 34 -0.80 2.78 -3.51
N ASN A 35 -0.79 4.11 -3.59
CA ASN A 35 -0.25 4.85 -4.75
C ASN A 35 1.21 4.50 -5.05
N ASN A 36 2.03 4.34 -4.02
CA ASN A 36 3.43 3.96 -4.19
C ASN A 36 3.57 2.55 -4.77
N ILE A 37 2.80 1.60 -4.27
CA ILE A 37 2.80 0.19 -4.72
C ILE A 37 2.26 0.08 -6.15
N THR A 38 1.12 0.70 -6.45
CA THR A 38 0.53 0.67 -7.81
C THR A 38 1.48 1.30 -8.82
N ARG A 39 2.09 2.45 -8.50
CA ARG A 39 3.08 3.11 -9.36
C ARG A 39 4.31 2.23 -9.61
N PHE A 40 4.78 1.48 -8.61
CA PHE A 40 5.90 0.56 -8.77
C PHE A 40 5.59 -0.53 -9.81
N PHE A 41 4.41 -1.16 -9.71
CA PHE A 41 4.00 -2.22 -10.63
C PHE A 41 3.64 -1.71 -12.03
N LYS A 42 2.96 -0.56 -12.13
CA LYS A 42 2.68 0.12 -13.41
C LYS A 42 3.97 0.44 -14.17
N LYS A 43 5.02 0.92 -13.48
CA LYS A 43 6.35 1.15 -14.10
C LYS A 43 7.02 -0.11 -14.65
N LYS A 44 6.61 -1.29 -14.19
CA LYS A 44 7.09 -2.58 -14.71
C LYS A 44 6.23 -3.15 -15.84
N GLY A 45 5.25 -2.38 -16.33
CA GLY A 45 4.36 -2.78 -17.41
C GLY A 45 3.24 -3.73 -16.98
N MET A 46 2.99 -3.89 -15.68
CA MET A 46 1.84 -4.68 -15.21
C MET A 46 0.56 -3.87 -15.31
N ASN A 47 -0.54 -4.54 -15.66
CA ASN A 47 -1.87 -4.00 -15.45
C ASN A 47 -2.19 -4.04 -13.96
N VAL A 48 -2.49 -2.88 -13.39
CA VAL A 48 -2.76 -2.72 -11.95
C VAL A 48 -4.05 -1.94 -11.82
N GLU A 49 -4.92 -2.40 -10.91
CA GLU A 49 -6.19 -1.76 -10.56
C GLU A 49 -6.01 -0.28 -10.16
N ASP A 50 -7.12 0.48 -10.22
CA ASP A 50 -7.07 1.87 -9.82
C ASP A 50 -6.77 1.99 -8.32
N SER A 51 -5.92 2.96 -7.97
CA SER A 51 -5.48 3.14 -6.59
C SER A 51 -6.61 3.60 -5.67
N ASN A 52 -7.63 4.29 -6.19
CA ASN A 52 -8.78 4.69 -5.39
C ASN A 52 -9.71 3.49 -5.16
N GLU A 53 -9.98 2.70 -6.21
CA GLU A 53 -10.76 1.45 -6.08
C GLU A 53 -10.14 0.52 -5.03
N LEU A 54 -8.83 0.25 -5.13
CA LEU A 54 -8.10 -0.54 -4.14
C LEU A 54 -8.16 0.05 -2.73
N PHE A 55 -8.16 1.39 -2.59
CA PHE A 55 -8.29 2.02 -1.29
C PHE A 55 -9.65 1.75 -0.68
N GLU A 56 -10.73 2.00 -1.43
CA GLU A 56 -12.11 1.75 -0.98
C GLU A 56 -12.33 0.28 -0.61
N ASP A 57 -11.77 -0.65 -1.40
CA ASP A 57 -11.81 -2.10 -1.12
C ASP A 57 -11.15 -2.43 0.22
N ILE A 58 -9.94 -1.91 0.48
CA ILE A 58 -9.18 -2.18 1.71
C ILE A 58 -9.88 -1.60 2.94
N VAL A 59 -10.46 -0.40 2.82
CA VAL A 59 -11.18 0.22 3.95
C VAL A 59 -12.58 -0.34 4.16
N ASN A 60 -13.07 -1.21 3.27
CA ASN A 60 -14.43 -1.75 3.25
C ASN A 60 -15.51 -0.65 3.30
N GLU A 61 -15.33 0.46 2.58
CA GLU A 61 -16.32 1.55 2.49
C GLU A 61 -17.31 1.35 1.32
N PHE A 62 -17.77 0.10 1.12
CA PHE A 62 -18.85 -0.28 0.18
C PHE A 62 -20.20 -0.47 0.85
#